data_AF-A0A962V6K4-F1
#
_entry.id   AF-A0A962V6K4-F1
#
_cell.length_a   1.000
_cell.length_b   1.000
_cell.length_c   1.000
_cell.angle_alpha   90.00
_cell.angle_beta   90.00
_cell.angle_gamma   90.00
#
_symmetry.space_group_name_H-M   'P 1'
#
loop_
_entity.id
_entity.type
_entity.pdbx_description
1 polymer ?
#
loop_
_entity_poly.entity_id
_entity_poly.type
_entity_poly.pdbx_seq_one_letter_code
_entity_poly.pdbx_strand_id
1 'polypeptide(L)'
;MKYVFYGCLTGLLLSACASTPPAQINNICAIFAEKDDWYQDAKAAQQRWGVPVPVLLAFVRHESGFRATVRPPRKKILWFIPGPRPSSAYGYPQALDSTWDMYRQATGKRWAERDDFADAV
;
A
#
# COMPACT_ATOMS: atom_id res chain seq x y z
N MET A 1 -20.99 -38.97 12.75
CA MET A 1 -20.96 -37.68 13.48
C MET A 1 -19.59 -37.27 14.04
N LYS A 2 -18.48 -37.99 13.78
CA LYS A 2 -17.13 -37.53 14.16
C LYS A 2 -16.41 -36.73 13.06
N TYR A 3 -16.75 -36.97 11.78
CA TYR A 3 -16.15 -36.27 10.63
C TYR A 3 -16.62 -34.82 10.45
N VAL A 4 -17.79 -34.46 11.00
CA VAL A 4 -18.32 -33.08 10.95
C VAL A 4 -17.51 -32.14 11.86
N PHE A 5 -16.92 -32.66 12.94
CA PHE A 5 -16.12 -31.87 13.87
C PHE A 5 -14.71 -31.56 13.32
N TYR A 6 -14.13 -32.47 12.53
CA TYR A 6 -12.83 -32.26 11.88
C TYR A 6 -12.88 -31.27 10.72
N GLY A 7 -14.04 -31.09 10.07
CA GLY A 7 -14.20 -30.12 8.99
C GLY A 7 -14.24 -28.66 9.44
N CYS A 8 -14.48 -28.40 10.73
CA CYS A 8 -14.59 -27.04 11.27
C CYS A 8 -13.22 -26.48 11.73
N LEU A 9 -12.28 -27.35 12.11
CA LEU A 9 -10.95 -26.96 12.59
C LEU A 9 -10.00 -26.53 11.46
N THR A 10 -10.24 -26.99 10.22
CA THR A 10 -9.44 -26.64 9.03
C THR A 10 -9.82 -25.31 8.38
N GLY A 11 -10.95 -24.68 8.75
CA GLY A 11 -11.40 -23.41 8.19
C GLY A 11 -10.81 -22.15 8.84
N LEU A 12 -10.17 -22.26 10.00
CA LEU A 12 -9.70 -21.13 10.81
C LEU A 12 -8.29 -20.61 10.45
N LEU A 13 -7.58 -21.26 9.52
CA LEU A 13 -6.19 -20.90 9.18
C LEU A 13 -6.04 -20.01 7.94
N LEU A 14 -7.15 -19.55 7.33
CA LEU A 14 -7.11 -18.59 6.21
C LEU A 14 -7.31 -17.15 6.68
N SER A 15 -6.62 -16.73 7.75
CA SER A 15 -6.50 -15.30 8.03
C SER A 15 -5.55 -14.70 7.00
N ALA A 16 -6.11 -14.03 5.99
CA ALA A 16 -5.32 -13.25 5.04
C ALA A 16 -4.85 -11.97 5.74
N CYS A 17 -3.54 -11.73 5.79
CA CYS A 17 -2.99 -10.42 6.15
C CYS A 17 -3.37 -9.42 5.05
N ALA A 18 -4.34 -8.56 5.32
CA ALA A 18 -4.67 -7.42 4.47
C ALA A 18 -4.47 -6.14 5.29
N SER A 19 -3.60 -5.25 4.82
CA SER A 19 -3.43 -3.95 5.47
C SER A 19 -4.63 -3.06 5.16
N THR A 20 -5.38 -2.70 6.20
CA THR A 20 -6.49 -1.75 6.10
C THR A 20 -5.95 -0.32 6.13
N PRO A 21 -6.53 0.61 5.35
CA PRO A 21 -6.23 2.04 5.48
C PRO A 21 -6.52 2.53 6.92
N PRO A 22 -5.77 3.51 7.43
CA PRO A 22 -6.05 4.12 8.73
C PRO A 22 -7.45 4.71 8.83
N ALA A 23 -8.09 4.59 9.99
CA ALA A 23 -9.44 5.10 10.21
C ALA A 23 -9.53 6.63 10.14
N GLN A 24 -8.47 7.32 10.59
CA GLN A 24 -8.40 8.78 10.67
C GLN A 24 -7.31 9.37 9.77
N ILE A 25 -7.51 9.29 8.45
CA ILE A 25 -6.53 9.70 7.44
C ILE A 25 -6.13 11.19 7.44
N ASN A 26 -6.81 12.03 8.22
CA ASN A 26 -6.49 13.46 8.37
C ASN A 26 -5.82 13.80 9.72
N ASN A 27 -5.55 12.80 10.56
CA ASN A 27 -4.89 12.96 11.86
C ASN A 27 -3.64 12.08 11.93
N ILE A 28 -2.46 12.67 11.70
CA ILE A 28 -1.20 11.94 11.63
C ILE A 28 -0.84 11.21 12.93
N CYS A 29 -1.20 11.78 14.09
CA CYS A 29 -0.98 11.13 15.38
C CYS A 29 -1.85 9.88 15.53
N ALA A 30 -3.11 9.93 15.08
CA ALA A 30 -3.99 8.77 15.07
C ALA A 30 -3.52 7.70 14.09
N ILE A 31 -2.97 8.10 12.94
CA ILE A 31 -2.37 7.16 11.97
C ILE A 31 -1.22 6.40 12.62
N PHE A 32 -0.27 7.09 13.25
CA PHE A 32 0.86 6.43 13.91
C PHE A 32 0.47 5.65 15.16
N ALA A 33 -0.64 6.00 15.82
CA ALA A 33 -1.17 5.20 16.91
C ALA A 33 -1.81 3.88 16.42
N GLU A 34 -2.38 3.88 15.21
CA GLU A 34 -2.97 2.70 14.59
C GLU A 34 -1.94 1.83 13.83
N LYS A 35 -0.97 2.48 13.18
CA LYS A 35 0.12 1.90 12.41
C LYS A 35 1.45 2.29 13.07
N ASP A 36 1.80 1.56 14.12
CA ASP A 36 2.89 1.90 15.04
C ASP A 36 4.29 1.77 14.40
N ASP A 37 4.44 0.85 13.46
CA ASP A 37 5.63 0.66 12.61
C ASP A 37 5.88 1.82 11.64
N TRP A 38 4.82 2.42 11.09
CA TRP A 38 4.93 3.46 10.05
C TRP A 38 5.71 4.70 10.48
N TYR A 39 5.72 5.04 11.77
CA TYR A 39 6.52 6.15 12.25
C TYR A 39 8.02 5.89 12.06
N GLN A 40 8.47 4.66 12.34
CA GLN A 40 9.87 4.28 12.18
C GLN A 40 10.26 4.27 10.71
N ASP A 41 9.39 3.77 9.84
CA ASP A 41 9.61 3.77 8.39
C ASP A 41 9.72 5.19 7.84
N ALA A 42 8.76 6.06 8.19
CA ALA A 42 8.79 7.45 7.75
C ALA A 42 10.00 8.21 8.33
N LYS A 43 10.45 7.87 9.54
CA LYS A 43 11.64 8.46 10.15
C LYS A 43 12.92 7.99 9.44
N ALA A 44 13.01 6.72 9.08
CA ALA A 44 14.12 6.16 8.32
C ALA A 44 14.20 6.79 6.92
N ALA A 45 13.04 6.95 6.25
CA ALA A 45 12.94 7.67 4.98
C ALA A 45 13.39 9.13 5.11
N GLN A 46 12.96 9.85 6.15
CA GLN A 46 13.43 11.20 6.43
C GLN A 46 14.95 11.25 6.58
N GLN A 47 15.55 10.33 7.33
CA GLN A 47 17.00 10.28 7.52
C GLN A 47 17.75 10.00 6.22
N ARG A 48 17.19 9.13 5.37
CA ARG A 48 17.80 8.72 4.10
C ARG A 48 17.69 9.80 3.02
N TRP A 49 16.54 10.44 2.90
CA TRP A 49 16.19 11.32 1.77
C TRP A 49 16.10 12.80 2.14
N GLY A 50 16.13 13.15 3.42
CA GLY A 50 16.00 14.54 3.89
C GLY A 50 14.59 15.12 3.79
N VAL A 51 13.59 14.31 3.42
CA VAL A 51 12.19 14.76 3.30
C VAL A 51 11.52 14.72 4.67
N PRO A 52 10.86 15.80 5.13
CA PRO A 52 10.16 15.78 6.40
C PRO A 52 9.05 14.72 6.46
N VAL A 53 8.94 13.99 7.58
CA VAL A 53 7.85 13.03 7.84
C VAL A 53 6.46 13.56 7.44
N PRO A 54 6.01 14.77 7.85
CA PRO A 54 4.70 15.25 7.45
C PRO A 54 4.53 15.41 5.93
N VAL A 55 5.60 15.67 5.17
CA VAL A 55 5.57 15.76 3.71
C VAL A 55 5.40 14.37 3.08
N LEU A 56 6.11 13.36 3.59
CA LEU A 56 5.94 11.96 3.16
C LEU A 56 4.50 11.50 3.35
N LEU A 57 3.95 11.74 4.54
CA LEU A 57 2.57 11.34 4.86
C LEU A 57 1.54 12.15 4.04
N ALA A 58 1.80 13.44 3.78
CA ALA A 58 0.94 14.25 2.91
C ALA A 58 0.93 13.74 1.46
N PHE A 59 2.08 13.33 0.94
CA PHE A 59 2.20 12.73 -0.38
C PHE A 59 1.39 11.42 -0.46
N VAL A 60 1.61 10.49 0.47
CA VAL A 60 0.86 9.22 0.52
C VAL A 60 -0.65 9.48 0.67
N ARG A 61 -1.04 10.44 1.50
CA ARG A 61 -2.44 10.84 1.69
C ARG A 61 -3.08 11.40 0.41
N HIS A 62 -2.32 12.15 -0.38
CA HIS A 62 -2.80 12.74 -1.62
C HIS A 62 -2.93 11.70 -2.73
N GLU A 63 -1.89 10.89 -2.92
CA GLU A 63 -1.81 9.94 -4.03
C GLU A 63 -2.69 8.71 -3.83
N SER A 64 -2.70 8.16 -2.62
CA SER A 64 -3.35 6.87 -2.35
C SER A 64 -4.46 6.94 -1.31
N GLY A 65 -4.49 7.99 -0.49
CA GLY A 65 -5.33 8.02 0.71
C GLY A 65 -5.00 6.89 1.68
N PHE A 66 -3.72 6.50 1.77
CA PHE A 66 -3.23 5.36 2.56
C PHE A 66 -3.79 4.00 2.14
N ARG A 67 -4.13 3.84 0.86
CA ARG A 67 -4.61 2.55 0.31
C ARG A 67 -3.48 1.83 -0.41
N ALA A 68 -3.03 0.73 0.18
CA ALA A 68 -1.95 -0.10 -0.34
C ALA A 68 -2.14 -0.54 -1.80
N THR A 69 -3.36 -0.90 -2.23
CA THR A 69 -3.58 -1.52 -3.56
C THR A 69 -4.32 -0.63 -4.55
N VAL A 70 -4.31 0.69 -4.35
CA VAL A 70 -5.06 1.63 -5.20
C VAL A 70 -4.51 1.69 -6.63
N ARG A 71 -5.44 1.71 -7.60
CA ARG A 71 -5.16 1.75 -9.04
C ARG A 71 -6.14 2.71 -9.72
N PRO A 72 -5.72 3.41 -10.79
CA PRO A 72 -6.61 4.25 -11.61
C PRO A 72 -7.80 3.45 -12.14
N PRO A 73 -9.03 4.00 -12.16
CA PRO A 73 -10.21 3.27 -12.64
C PRO A 73 -10.04 2.78 -14.09
N ARG A 74 -10.64 1.62 -14.40
CA ARG A 74 -10.60 1.07 -15.78
C ARG A 74 -11.46 1.92 -16.70
N LYS A 75 -11.04 2.07 -17.95
CA LYS A 75 -11.93 2.54 -19.01
C LYS A 75 -13.02 1.49 -19.24
N LYS A 76 -14.24 1.90 -19.56
CA LYS A 76 -15.33 1.00 -19.94
C LYS A 76 -15.42 0.91 -21.45
N ILE A 77 -15.47 -0.31 -21.98
CA ILE A 77 -15.74 -0.59 -23.39
C ILE A 77 -17.21 -1.03 -23.48
N LEU A 78 -17.96 -0.49 -24.43
CA LEU A 78 -19.38 -0.82 -24.62
C LEU A 78 -20.18 -0.76 -23.29
N TRP A 79 -19.97 0.31 -22.49
CA TRP A 79 -20.66 0.61 -21.23
C TRP A 79 -20.47 -0.33 -20.04
N PHE A 80 -20.08 -1.60 -20.22
CA PHE A 80 -19.94 -2.55 -19.11
C PHE A 80 -18.69 -3.45 -19.18
N ILE A 81 -18.01 -3.55 -20.33
CA ILE A 81 -16.84 -4.41 -20.47
C ILE A 81 -15.62 -3.70 -19.85
N PRO A 82 -14.91 -4.32 -18.88
CA PRO A 82 -13.73 -3.72 -18.27
C PRO A 82 -12.59 -3.63 -19.28
N GLY A 83 -12.27 -2.42 -19.72
CA GLY A 83 -11.14 -2.11 -20.59
C GLY A 83 -9.82 -1.90 -19.83
N PRO A 84 -8.77 -1.46 -20.53
CA PRO A 84 -7.48 -1.20 -19.91
C PRO A 84 -7.54 -0.03 -18.92
N ARG A 85 -6.57 0.02 -18.00
CA ARG A 85 -6.34 1.20 -17.16
C ARG A 85 -5.61 2.27 -17.97
N PRO A 86 -5.87 3.56 -17.70
CA PRO A 86 -5.17 4.66 -18.39
C PRO A 86 -3.69 4.76 -18.01
N SER A 87 -3.29 4.18 -16.88
CA SER A 87 -1.94 4.24 -16.34
C SER A 87 -1.65 2.99 -15.53
N SER A 88 -0.35 2.66 -15.40
CA SER A 88 0.16 1.60 -14.53
C SER A 88 0.41 2.07 -13.08
N ALA A 89 -0.01 3.30 -12.73
CA ALA A 89 0.10 3.83 -11.37
C ALA A 89 -0.48 2.85 -10.34
N TYR A 90 0.29 2.58 -9.29
CA TYR A 90 -0.05 1.60 -8.28
C TYR A 90 0.52 1.97 -6.91
N GLY A 91 -0.20 1.57 -5.88
CA GLY A 91 0.27 1.58 -4.50
C GLY A 91 0.22 2.93 -3.80
N TYR A 92 0.86 3.01 -2.63
CA TYR A 92 0.99 4.24 -1.87
C TYR A 92 1.56 5.41 -2.68
N PRO A 93 2.60 5.23 -3.51
CA PRO A 93 3.22 6.35 -4.23
C PRO A 93 2.56 6.65 -5.57
N GLN A 94 1.58 5.83 -6.01
CA GLN A 94 1.01 5.87 -7.37
C GLN A 94 2.08 5.90 -8.49
N ALA A 95 3.26 5.32 -8.24
CA ALA A 95 4.34 5.28 -9.21
C ALA A 95 4.00 4.36 -10.38
N LEU A 96 4.45 4.73 -11.59
CA LEU A 96 4.38 3.89 -12.79
C LEU A 96 5.31 2.68 -12.67
N ASP A 97 5.09 1.65 -13.49
CA ASP A 97 5.91 0.44 -13.47
C ASP A 97 7.36 0.77 -13.83
N SER A 98 7.55 1.55 -14.89
CA SER A 98 8.88 2.02 -15.32
C SER A 98 9.57 2.88 -14.26
N THR A 99 8.84 3.77 -13.60
CA THR A 99 9.37 4.62 -12.53
C THR A 99 9.81 3.79 -11.32
N TRP A 100 9.00 2.81 -10.93
CA TRP A 100 9.34 1.92 -9.83
C TRP A 100 10.55 1.03 -10.14
N ASP A 101 10.64 0.53 -11.38
CA ASP A 101 11.79 -0.25 -11.82
C ASP A 101 13.09 0.55 -11.78
N MET A 102 13.05 1.82 -12.19
CA MET A 102 14.20 2.72 -12.05
C MET A 102 14.59 2.91 -10.58
N TYR A 103 13.62 3.13 -9.68
CA TYR A 103 13.88 3.25 -8.25
C TYR A 103 14.55 1.99 -7.67
N ARG A 104 14.03 0.79 -7.99
CA ARG A 104 14.59 -0.48 -7.53
C ARG A 104 16.03 -0.69 -8.00
N GLN A 105 16.32 -0.32 -9.25
CA GLN A 105 17.66 -0.39 -9.83
C GLN A 105 18.61 0.60 -9.16
N ALA A 106 18.18 1.85 -8.97
CA ALA A 106 19.00 2.91 -8.39
C ALA A 106 19.32 2.68 -6.89
N THR A 107 18.40 2.06 -6.16
CA THR A 107 18.56 1.81 -4.71
C THR A 107 19.07 0.41 -4.36
N GLY A 108 19.15 -0.50 -5.34
CA GLY A 108 19.47 -1.91 -5.12
C GLY A 108 18.35 -2.71 -4.45
N LYS A 109 17.19 -2.10 -4.14
CA LYS A 109 16.05 -2.75 -3.49
C LYS A 109 15.24 -3.58 -4.49
N ARG A 110 15.73 -4.76 -4.86
CA ARG A 110 15.10 -5.64 -5.86
C ARG A 110 13.68 -6.09 -5.49
N TRP A 111 13.43 -6.25 -4.19
CA TRP A 111 12.18 -6.74 -3.63
C TRP A 111 11.25 -5.63 -3.12
N ALA A 112 11.55 -4.36 -3.43
CA ALA A 112 10.70 -3.27 -2.97
C ALA A 112 9.32 -3.29 -3.63
N GLU A 113 8.28 -3.16 -2.82
CA GLU A 113 6.87 -3.22 -3.24
C GLU A 113 6.19 -1.86 -3.07
N ARG A 114 5.33 -1.46 -4.03
CA ARG A 114 4.65 -0.15 -4.00
C ARG A 114 3.51 -0.10 -2.98
N ASP A 115 3.01 -1.27 -2.62
CA ASP A 115 1.92 -1.52 -1.68
C ASP A 115 2.41 -1.85 -0.27
N ASP A 116 3.73 -1.92 -0.07
CA ASP A 116 4.38 -1.89 1.23
C ASP A 116 4.68 -0.44 1.63
N PHE A 117 4.36 -0.06 2.86
CA PHE A 117 4.52 1.33 3.30
C PHE A 117 6.00 1.70 3.47
N ALA A 118 6.80 0.81 4.05
CA ALA A 118 8.22 1.04 4.34
C ALA A 118 9.06 1.21 3.07
N ASP A 119 8.66 0.56 1.98
CA ASP A 119 9.31 0.71 0.68
C ASP A 119 8.85 1.94 -0.10
N ALA A 120 7.62 2.40 0.13
CA ALA A 120 7.00 3.52 -0.57
C ALA A 120 7.38 4.91 -0.03
N VAL A 121 7.86 5.01 1.22
CA VAL A 121 8.28 6.28 1.84
C VAL A 121 9.77 6.60 1.73
#